data_AF-A0A099FFH2-F1
#
_entry.id   AF-A0A099FFH2-F1
#
_cell.length_a   1.000
_cell.length_b   1.000
_cell.length_c   1.000
_cell.angle_alpha   90.00
_cell.angle_beta   90.00
_cell.angle_gamma   90.00
#
_symmetry.space_group_name_H-M   'P 1'
#
loop_
_entity.id
_entity.type
_entity.pdbx_description
1 polymer ?
#
loop_
_entity_poly.entity_id
_entity_poly.type
_entity_poly.pdbx_seq_one_letter_code
_entity_poly.pdbx_strand_id
1 'polypeptide(L)' 'MNTRREERKRAALEKQIDENLRRVYEQETSQEVPDRFLMLLERLREQE' A
#
# COMPACT_ATOMS: atom_id res chain seq x y z
N MET A 1 2.05 20.63 -30.71
CA MET A 1 2.29 19.76 -29.54
C MET A 1 0.94 19.17 -29.13
N ASN A 2 0.73 17.85 -29.26
CA ASN A 2 -0.58 17.21 -29.06
C ASN A 2 -0.74 16.77 -27.60
N THR A 3 -1.07 17.74 -26.74
CA THR A 3 -1.18 17.63 -25.27
C THR A 3 -2.09 16.49 -24.81
N ARG A 4 -3.18 16.24 -25.54
CA ARG A 4 -4.14 15.15 -25.23
C ARG A 4 -3.53 13.76 -25.28
N ARG A 5 -2.50 13.54 -26.13
CA ARG A 5 -1.83 12.22 -26.23
C ARG A 5 -0.91 11.99 -25.03
N GLU A 6 -0.28 13.04 -24.52
CA GLU A 6 0.59 12.97 -23.35
C GLU A 6 -0.21 12.79 -22.07
N GLU A 7 -1.34 13.48 -21.93
CA GLU A 7 -2.28 13.29 -20.82
C GLU A 7 -2.81 11.86 -20.73
N ARG A 8 -3.21 11.26 -21.86
CA ARG A 8 -3.66 9.86 -21.90
C ARG A 8 -2.57 8.87 -21.49
N LYS A 9 -1.31 9.12 -21.91
CA LYS A 9 -0.17 8.29 -21.51
C LYS A 9 0.11 8.42 -20.02
N ARG A 10 0.02 9.63 -19.47
CA ARG A 10 0.19 9.89 -18.04
C ARG A 10 -0.88 9.19 -17.21
N ALA A 11 -2.15 9.31 -17.61
CA ALA A 11 -3.26 8.63 -16.93
C ALA A 11 -3.13 7.10 -16.95
N ALA A 12 -2.67 6.54 -18.08
CA ALA A 12 -2.40 5.10 -18.17
C ALA A 12 -1.25 4.66 -17.25
N LEU A 13 -0.19 5.47 -17.16
CA LEU A 13 0.94 5.21 -16.26
C LEU A 13 0.53 5.30 -14.79
N GLU A 14 -0.23 6.33 -14.41
CA GLU A 14 -0.75 6.51 -13.05
C GLU A 14 -1.64 5.33 -12.64
N LYS A 15 -2.53 4.87 -13.54
CA LYS A 15 -3.34 3.67 -13.30
C LYS A 15 -2.49 2.42 -13.06
N GLN A 16 -1.44 2.23 -13.86
CA GLN A 16 -0.54 1.08 -13.71
C GLN A 16 0.24 1.15 -12.38
N ILE A 17 0.66 2.34 -11.96
CA ILE A 17 1.32 2.55 -10.66
C ILE A 17 0.37 2.18 -9.53
N ASP A 18 -0.88 2.66 -9.57
CA ASP A 18 -1.91 2.37 -8.56
C ASP A 18 -2.18 0.85 -8.46
N GLU A 19 -2.39 0.18 -9.59
CA GLU A 19 -2.59 -1.28 -9.64
C GLU A 19 -1.40 -2.06 -9.07
N ASN A 20 -0.18 -1.63 -9.38
CA ASN A 20 1.03 -2.27 -8.86
C ASN A 20 1.17 -2.08 -7.34
N LEU A 21 0.96 -0.86 -6.84
CA LEU A 21 1.00 -0.58 -5.40
C LEU A 21 -0.05 -1.39 -4.65
N ARG A 22 -1.28 -1.42 -5.16
CA ARG A 22 -2.37 -2.21 -4.59
C ARG A 22 -2.00 -3.68 -4.48
N ARG A 23 -1.47 -4.29 -5.55
CA ARG A 23 -1.05 -5.69 -5.56
C ARG A 23 0.02 -5.98 -4.50
N VAL A 24 1.02 -5.12 -4.36
CA VAL A 24 2.10 -5.30 -3.38
C VAL A 24 1.54 -5.25 -1.95
N TYR A 25 0.72 -4.25 -1.64
CA TYR A 25 0.13 -4.12 -0.31
C TYR A 25 -0.89 -5.22 0.01
N GLU A 26 -1.68 -5.69 -0.96
CA GLU A 26 -2.60 -6.83 -0.77
C GLU A 26 -1.82 -8.13 -0.47
N GLN A 27 -0.67 -8.33 -1.12
CA GLN A 27 0.22 -9.47 -0.85
C GLN A 27 0.84 -9.41 0.56
N GLU A 28 1.27 -8.22 1.00
CA GLU A 28 1.79 -8.03 2.36
C GLU A 28 0.70 -8.14 3.44
N THR A 29 -0.51 -7.65 3.15
CA THR A 29 -1.65 -7.71 4.10
C THR A 29 -2.07 -9.13 4.43
N SER A 30 -1.79 -10.09 3.54
CA SER A 30 -2.09 -11.50 3.79
C SER A 30 -1.11 -12.18 4.75
N GLN A 31 -0.03 -11.49 5.15
CA GLN A 31 0.95 -12.00 6.09
C GLN A 31 0.53 -11.71 7.52
N GLU A 32 0.85 -12.63 8.44
CA GLU A 32 0.60 -12.43 9.86
C GLU A 32 1.38 -11.22 10.38
N VAL A 33 0.75 -10.46 11.27
CA VAL A 33 1.39 -9.31 11.92
C VAL A 33 2.53 -9.82 12.80
N PRO A 34 3.76 -9.29 12.66
CA PRO A 34 4.89 -9.75 13.48
C PRO A 34 4.64 -9.64 14.99
N ASP A 35 5.01 -10.68 15.74
CA ASP A 35 4.80 -10.80 17.19
C ASP A 35 5.26 -9.59 17.99
N ARG A 36 6.36 -8.94 17.59
CA ARG A 36 6.88 -7.74 18.26
C ARG A 36 5.84 -6.63 18.37
N PHE A 37 4.94 -6.50 17.40
CA PHE A 37 3.89 -5.48 17.42
C PHE A 37 2.77 -5.89 18.37
N LEU A 38 2.41 -7.17 18.40
CA LEU A 38 1.43 -7.71 19.34
C LEU A 38 1.92 -7.53 20.79
N MET A 39 3.18 -7.84 21.06
CA MET A 39 3.82 -7.63 22.37
C MET A 39 3.79 -6.16 22.81
N LEU A 40 3.98 -5.22 21.88
CA LEU A 40 3.88 -3.79 22.21
C LEU A 40 2.45 -3.38 22.55
N LEU A 41 1.45 -3.92 21.86
CA LEU A 41 0.03 -3.68 22.16
C LEU A 41 -0.37 -4.28 23.51
N GLU A 42 0.12 -5.47 23.84
CA GLU A 42 -0.08 -6.10 25.15
C GLU A 42 0.51 -5.24 26.27
N ARG A 43 1.77 -4.82 26.12
CA ARG A 43 2.43 -3.93 27.09
C ARG A 43 1.67 -2.62 27.29
N LEU A 44 1.06 -2.07 26.24
CA LEU A 44 0.27 -0.86 26.34
C LEU A 44 -1.03 -1.08 27.12
N ARG A 45 -1.70 -2.22 26.93
CA ARG A 45 -2.91 -2.60 27.70
C ARG A 45 -2.63 -2.85 29.17
N GLU A 46 -1.47 -3.42 29.50
CA GLU A 46 -1.07 -3.65 30.90
C GLU A 46 -0.76 -2.36 31.68
N GLN A 47 -0.58 -1.24 30.97
CA GLN A 47 -0.32 0.08 31.57
C GLN A 47 -1.60 0.89 31.84
N GLU A 48 -2.76 0.44 31.35
CA GLU A 48 -4.10 0.97 31.68
C GLU A 48 -4.69 0.29 32.91
#